data_AF-A0A1G7CEG6-F1
#
_entry.id   AF-A0A1G7CEG6-F1
#
_cell.length_a   1.000
_cell.length_b   1.000
_cell.length_c   1.000
_cell.angle_alpha   90.00
_cell.angle_beta   90.00
_cell.angle_gamma   90.00
#
_symmetry.space_group_name_H-M   'P 1'
#
loop_
_entity.id
_entity.type
_entity.pdbx_description
1 polymer ?
#
loop_
_entity_poly.entity_id
_entity_poly.type
_entity_poly.pdbx_seq_one_letter_code
_entity_poly.pdbx_strand_id
1 'polypeptide(L)'
;MPWSASARPGAARRRRAQAGATSLEFALVGSILLSLLLGSIEMGRYMFTVELVRVAAAEAVRLTTLRGSQNLNAGTAACSGLSGNLSGAGHRTPFLDANELEVTMSGCTTAGGITTVSIAVEYPFSFAVPFFGTTSRPVSETARAVFH
;
A
#
# COMPACT_ATOMS: atom_id res chain seq x y z
N MET A 1 -15.24 -27.59 -74.89
CA MET A 1 -16.09 -27.29 -73.73
C MET A 1 -15.19 -27.04 -72.53
N PRO A 2 -15.02 -25.81 -72.01
CA PRO A 2 -14.35 -25.59 -70.73
C PRO A 2 -15.38 -25.37 -69.62
N TRP A 3 -15.22 -26.10 -68.52
CA TRP A 3 -16.04 -25.97 -67.33
C TRP A 3 -15.59 -24.73 -66.54
N SER A 4 -16.44 -23.71 -66.49
CA SER A 4 -16.24 -22.53 -65.63
C SER A 4 -16.50 -22.93 -64.18
N ALA A 5 -15.45 -23.03 -63.37
CA ALA A 5 -15.56 -23.23 -61.92
C ALA A 5 -16.06 -21.94 -61.25
N SER A 6 -17.31 -21.96 -60.79
CA SER A 6 -17.89 -20.85 -60.02
C SER A 6 -17.28 -20.80 -58.62
N ALA A 7 -16.43 -19.81 -58.37
CA ALA A 7 -15.92 -19.54 -57.03
C ALA A 7 -17.09 -19.15 -56.10
N ARG A 8 -17.39 -19.99 -55.11
CA ARG A 8 -18.51 -19.80 -54.18
C ARG A 8 -18.26 -18.56 -53.29
N PRO A 9 -19.07 -17.48 -53.40
CA PRO A 9 -18.86 -16.23 -52.66
C PRO A 9 -18.99 -16.34 -51.13
N GLY A 10 -19.43 -17.50 -50.61
CA GLY A 10 -19.59 -17.74 -49.18
C GLY A 10 -18.31 -18.08 -48.42
N ALA A 11 -17.25 -18.56 -49.08
CA ALA A 11 -16.04 -19.04 -48.39
C ALA A 11 -15.23 -17.90 -47.73
N ALA A 12 -15.09 -16.76 -48.41
CA ALA A 12 -14.38 -15.59 -47.88
C ALA A 12 -15.12 -14.94 -46.70
N ARG A 13 -16.47 -14.91 -46.75
CA ARG A 13 -17.32 -14.39 -45.66
C ARG A 13 -17.27 -15.27 -44.41
N ARG A 14 -17.25 -16.60 -44.58
CA ARG A 14 -17.10 -17.56 -43.46
C ARG A 14 -15.73 -17.42 -42.77
N ARG A 15 -14.64 -17.28 -43.53
CA ARG A 15 -13.29 -17.09 -42.96
C ARG A 15 -13.18 -15.79 -42.16
N ARG A 16 -13.76 -14.68 -42.66
CA ARG A 16 -13.80 -13.40 -41.91
C ARG A 16 -14.63 -13.50 -40.63
N ALA A 17 -15.77 -14.20 -40.66
CA ALA A 17 -16.59 -14.42 -39.48
C ALA A 17 -15.87 -15.26 -38.41
N GLN A 18 -15.12 -16.29 -38.83
CA GLN A 18 -14.31 -17.12 -37.92
C GLN A 18 -13.16 -16.31 -37.29
N ALA A 19 -12.45 -15.49 -38.07
CA ALA A 19 -11.38 -14.64 -37.55
C ALA A 19 -11.88 -13.61 -36.51
N GLY A 20 -13.07 -13.03 -36.73
CA GLY A 20 -13.70 -12.12 -35.77
C GLY A 20 -14.12 -12.83 -34.47
N ALA A 21 -14.69 -14.03 -34.57
CA ALA A 21 -15.06 -14.84 -33.41
C ALA A 21 -13.84 -15.22 -32.57
N THR A 22 -12.75 -15.69 -33.19
CA THR A 22 -11.51 -16.01 -32.48
C THR A 22 -10.86 -14.80 -31.82
N SER A 23 -10.98 -13.61 -32.43
CA SER A 23 -10.48 -12.38 -31.83
C SER A 23 -11.27 -11.99 -30.58
N LEU A 24 -12.59 -12.21 -30.58
CA LEU A 24 -13.44 -11.94 -29.42
C LEU A 24 -13.20 -12.94 -28.29
N GLU A 25 -13.08 -14.22 -28.61
CA GLU A 25 -12.73 -15.27 -27.64
C GLU A 25 -11.40 -14.96 -26.95
N PHE A 26 -10.38 -14.57 -27.74
CA PHE A 26 -9.09 -14.18 -27.19
C PHE A 26 -9.18 -12.90 -26.34
N ALA A 27 -9.96 -11.90 -26.76
CA ALA A 27 -10.15 -10.67 -25.99
C ALA A 27 -10.87 -10.92 -24.65
N LEU A 28 -11.83 -11.84 -24.60
CA LEU A 28 -12.54 -12.22 -23.39
C LEU A 28 -11.62 -12.94 -22.41
N VAL A 29 -10.88 -13.95 -22.87
CA VAL A 29 -9.92 -14.68 -22.02
C VAL A 29 -8.78 -13.75 -21.59
N GLY A 30 -8.27 -12.94 -22.51
CA GLY A 30 -7.21 -11.96 -22.26
C GLY A 30 -7.61 -10.90 -21.23
N SER A 31 -8.84 -10.39 -21.29
CA SER A 31 -9.30 -9.38 -20.32
C SER A 31 -9.43 -9.95 -18.91
N ILE A 32 -9.87 -11.21 -18.77
CA ILE A 32 -9.92 -11.91 -17.47
C ILE A 32 -8.50 -12.14 -16.93
N LEU A 33 -7.57 -12.63 -17.77
CA LEU A 33 -6.17 -12.84 -17.40
C LEU A 33 -5.48 -11.53 -16.98
N LEU A 34 -5.68 -10.45 -17.74
CA LEU A 34 -5.14 -9.13 -17.42
C LEU A 34 -5.70 -8.60 -16.10
N SER A 35 -7.00 -8.78 -15.85
CA SER A 35 -7.63 -8.35 -14.59
C SER A 35 -7.06 -9.11 -13.39
N LEU A 36 -6.84 -10.43 -13.53
CA LEU A 36 -6.20 -11.26 -12.49
C LEU A 36 -4.75 -10.83 -12.23
N LEU A 37 -3.98 -10.58 -13.29
CA LEU A 37 -2.60 -10.12 -13.16
C LEU A 37 -2.52 -8.76 -12.46
N LEU A 38 -3.28 -7.76 -12.93
CA LEU A 38 -3.32 -6.43 -12.33
C LEU A 38 -3.80 -6.49 -10.87
N GLY A 39 -4.85 -7.27 -10.59
CA GLY A 39 -5.34 -7.47 -9.22
C GLY A 39 -4.29 -8.10 -8.30
N SER A 40 -3.53 -9.09 -8.78
CA SER A 40 -2.45 -9.71 -7.99
C SER A 40 -1.29 -8.76 -7.71
N ILE A 41 -0.91 -7.93 -8.69
CA ILE A 41 0.16 -6.93 -8.54
C ILE A 41 -0.24 -5.86 -7.52
N GLU A 42 -1.48 -5.36 -7.61
CA GLU A 42 -2.01 -4.37 -6.66
C GLU A 42 -2.05 -4.92 -5.24
N MET A 43 -2.51 -6.17 -5.06
CA MET A 43 -2.52 -6.80 -3.74
C MET A 43 -1.10 -6.98 -3.18
N GLY A 44 -0.13 -7.34 -4.03
CA GLY A 44 1.28 -7.41 -3.63
C GLY A 44 1.83 -6.07 -3.16
N ARG A 45 1.55 -4.99 -3.91
CA ARG A 45 1.93 -3.61 -3.54
C ARG A 45 1.30 -3.17 -2.22
N TYR A 46 0.02 -3.50 -2.03
CA TYR A 46 -0.69 -3.18 -0.80
C TYR A 46 -0.06 -3.88 0.41
N MET A 47 0.16 -5.19 0.33
CA MET A 47 0.79 -5.98 1.40
C MET A 47 2.22 -5.51 1.71
N PHE A 48 2.99 -5.15 0.67
CA PHE A 48 4.32 -4.57 0.85
C PHE A 48 4.26 -3.24 1.60
N THR A 49 3.29 -2.38 1.28
CA THR A 49 3.08 -1.10 1.97
C THR A 49 2.72 -1.31 3.44
N VAL A 50 1.84 -2.28 3.74
CA VAL A 50 1.50 -2.67 5.13
C VAL A 50 2.74 -3.05 5.92
N GLU A 51 3.63 -3.85 5.34
CA GLU A 51 4.87 -4.23 6.02
C GLU A 51 5.82 -3.05 6.24
N LEU A 52 5.89 -2.11 5.29
CA LEU A 52 6.68 -0.90 5.50
C LEU A 52 6.11 0.00 6.61
N VAL A 53 4.77 0.12 6.71
CA VAL A 53 4.11 0.86 7.79
C VAL A 53 4.41 0.22 9.16
N ARG A 54 4.45 -1.11 9.24
CA ARG A 54 4.89 -1.85 10.45
C ARG A 54 6.31 -1.50 10.86
N VAL A 55 7.23 -1.54 9.90
CA VAL A 55 8.65 -1.19 10.13
C VAL A 55 8.77 0.27 10.58
N ALA A 56 8.03 1.18 9.97
CA ALA A 56 7.98 2.59 10.38
C ALA A 56 7.43 2.74 11.81
N ALA A 57 6.38 2.02 12.19
CA ALA A 57 5.82 2.03 13.53
C ALA A 57 6.82 1.52 14.58
N ALA A 58 7.54 0.43 14.28
CA ALA A 58 8.60 -0.09 15.15
C ALA A 58 9.75 0.92 15.34
N GLU A 59 10.18 1.58 14.27
CA GLU A 59 11.22 2.61 14.34
C GLU A 59 10.73 3.84 15.11
N ALA A 60 9.47 4.24 14.93
CA ALA A 60 8.85 5.31 15.69
C ALA A 60 8.83 4.98 17.19
N VAL A 61 8.46 3.76 17.58
CA VAL A 61 8.56 3.29 18.98
C VAL A 61 9.98 3.42 19.50
N ARG A 62 10.98 2.95 18.75
CA ARG A 62 12.39 3.03 19.14
C ARG A 62 12.83 4.47 19.39
N LEU A 63 12.52 5.38 18.47
CA LEU A 63 12.87 6.80 18.58
C LEU A 63 12.16 7.48 19.76
N THR A 64 10.89 7.15 20.00
CA THR A 64 10.10 7.64 21.14
C THR A 64 10.71 7.20 22.47
N THR A 65 11.04 5.91 22.60
CA THR A 65 11.70 5.36 23.79
C THR A 65 13.06 6.03 24.05
N LEU A 66 13.87 6.23 23.00
CA LEU A 66 15.17 6.88 23.12
C LEU A 66 15.08 8.35 23.54
N ARG A 67 14.22 9.13 22.86
CA ARG A 67 14.02 10.55 23.19
C ARG A 67 13.38 10.72 24.56
N GLY A 68 12.41 9.87 24.91
CA GLY A 68 11.77 9.85 26.22
C GLY A 68 12.76 9.57 27.35
N SER A 69 13.63 8.57 27.20
CA SER A 69 14.69 8.30 28.17
C SER A 69 15.71 9.44 28.27
N GLN A 70 16.06 10.08 27.16
CA GLN A 70 16.94 11.27 27.18
C GLN A 70 16.31 12.44 27.96
N ASN A 71 15.01 12.67 27.81
CA ASN A 71 14.30 13.69 28.58
C ASN A 71 14.36 13.41 30.09
N LEU A 72 14.10 12.16 30.49
CA LEU A 72 14.19 11.74 31.89
C LEU A 72 15.60 11.94 32.45
N ASN A 73 16.64 11.56 31.69
CA ASN A 73 18.05 11.76 32.07
C ASN A 73 18.43 13.25 32.17
N ALA A 74 17.80 14.11 31.37
CA ALA A 74 17.98 15.56 31.42
C ALA A 74 17.14 16.25 32.51
N GLY A 75 16.34 15.50 33.28
CA GLY A 75 15.45 16.04 34.30
C GLY A 75 14.23 16.78 33.74
N THR A 76 13.91 16.58 32.46
CA THR A 76 12.72 17.17 31.82
C THR A 76 11.55 16.19 31.81
N ALA A 77 10.34 16.69 31.54
CA ALA A 77 9.16 15.85 31.45
C ALA A 77 9.33 14.79 30.36
N ALA A 78 9.00 13.53 30.68
CA ALA A 78 9.14 12.38 29.78
C ALA A 78 8.60 12.62 28.37
N CYS A 79 7.47 13.33 28.26
CA CYS A 79 6.74 13.60 27.02
C CYS A 79 7.20 14.87 26.26
N SER A 80 8.20 15.60 26.77
CA SER A 80 8.65 16.87 26.20
C SER A 80 9.22 16.68 24.80
N GLY A 81 8.69 17.38 23.80
CA GLY A 81 9.17 17.27 22.42
C GLY A 81 8.87 15.92 21.72
N LEU A 82 8.01 15.08 22.31
CA LEU A 82 7.46 13.88 21.67
C LEU A 82 6.14 14.14 20.91
N SER A 83 5.69 15.40 20.85
CA SER A 83 4.54 15.79 20.04
C SER A 83 4.96 16.09 18.60
N GLY A 84 4.26 15.52 17.63
CA GLY A 84 4.46 15.78 16.19
C GLY A 84 5.08 14.60 15.44
N ASN A 85 5.32 14.80 14.13
CA ASN A 85 5.88 13.76 13.26
C ASN A 85 7.31 13.42 13.70
N LEU A 86 7.58 12.15 14.02
CA LEU A 86 8.93 11.69 14.32
C LEU A 86 9.79 11.77 13.06
N SER A 87 10.50 12.89 12.91
CA SER A 87 11.56 13.02 11.91
C SER A 87 12.57 11.88 12.10
N GLY A 88 12.68 11.02 11.07
CA GLY A 88 13.57 9.86 11.05
C GLY A 88 12.86 8.52 10.80
N ALA A 89 11.58 8.36 11.18
CA ALA A 89 10.85 7.11 10.94
C ALA A 89 10.71 6.80 9.43
N GLY A 90 10.38 7.83 8.62
CA GLY A 90 10.30 7.70 7.16
C GLY A 90 11.63 7.41 6.46
N HIS A 91 12.78 7.67 7.10
CA HIS A 91 14.11 7.43 6.50
C HIS A 91 14.47 5.94 6.41
N ARG A 92 13.77 5.06 7.14
CA ARG A 92 13.96 3.61 7.07
C ARG A 92 12.98 2.90 6.14
N THR A 93 12.08 3.65 5.50
CA THR A 93 11.11 3.16 4.53
C THR A 93 11.29 3.88 3.19
N PRO A 94 12.40 3.64 2.46
CA PRO A 94 12.75 4.42 1.25
C PRO A 94 11.75 4.27 0.09
N PHE A 95 10.83 3.31 0.18
CA PHE A 95 9.77 3.07 -0.80
C PHE A 95 8.44 3.74 -0.46
N LEU A 96 8.34 4.39 0.71
CA LEU A 96 7.21 5.24 1.08
C LEU A 96 7.62 6.71 0.87
N ASP A 97 6.68 7.53 0.40
CA ASP A 97 6.90 8.98 0.39
C ASP A 97 6.90 9.48 1.84
N ALA A 98 8.02 10.06 2.27
CA ALA A 98 8.19 10.58 3.62
C ALA A 98 7.24 11.75 3.93
N ASN A 99 6.69 12.43 2.91
CA ASN A 99 5.74 13.53 3.10
C ASN A 99 4.31 13.05 3.33
N GLU A 100 3.98 11.85 2.86
CA GLU A 100 2.65 11.23 3.02
C GLU A 100 2.56 10.34 4.26
N LEU A 101 3.72 9.96 4.82
CA LEU A 101 3.80 9.19 6.05
C LEU A 101 3.57 10.08 7.28
N GLU A 102 2.40 9.93 7.88
CA GLU A 102 2.03 10.66 9.09
C GLU A 102 2.28 9.79 10.33
N VAL A 103 3.07 10.32 11.27
CA VAL A 103 3.28 9.69 12.57
C VAL A 103 2.74 10.60 13.65
N THR A 104 1.73 10.14 14.38
CA THR A 104 1.13 10.88 15.49
C THR A 104 1.40 10.17 16.81
N MET A 105 1.66 10.95 17.85
CA MET A 105 1.82 10.46 19.21
C MET A 105 0.69 10.96 20.09
N SER A 106 0.14 10.08 20.93
CA SER A 106 -0.96 10.40 21.85
C SER A 106 -0.86 9.58 23.14
N GLY A 107 -1.58 10.03 24.17
CA GLY A 107 -1.73 9.26 25.41
C GLY A 107 -0.43 9.07 26.20
N CYS A 108 0.41 10.11 26.29
CA CYS A 108 1.61 10.05 27.12
C CYS A 108 1.22 10.12 28.60
N THR A 109 1.41 9.02 29.32
CA THR A 109 1.08 8.90 30.75
C THR A 109 2.25 8.31 31.51
N THR A 110 2.54 8.85 32.69
CA THR A 110 3.57 8.31 33.59
C THR A 110 2.91 7.81 34.86
N ALA A 111 3.10 6.54 35.19
CA ALA A 111 2.58 5.92 36.41
C ALA A 111 3.66 5.04 37.04
N GLY A 112 3.97 5.26 38.32
CA GLY A 112 4.95 4.46 39.05
C GLY A 112 6.37 4.49 38.47
N GLY A 113 6.77 5.59 37.83
CA GLY A 113 8.09 5.71 37.17
C GLY A 113 8.14 5.10 35.76
N ILE A 114 7.04 4.55 35.24
CA ILE A 114 6.94 4.01 33.89
C ILE A 114 6.14 4.99 33.04
N THR A 115 6.71 5.46 31.93
CA THR A 115 6.02 6.28 30.93
C THR A 115 5.61 5.43 29.74
N THR A 116 4.34 5.51 29.37
CA THR A 116 3.76 4.87 28.18
C THR A 116 3.29 5.92 27.18
N VAL A 117 3.56 5.70 25.89
CA VAL A 117 3.14 6.57 24.78
C VAL A 117 2.51 5.72 23.68
N SER A 118 1.35 6.13 23.17
CA SER A 118 0.73 5.51 22.00
C SER A 118 1.15 6.24 20.73
N ILE A 119 1.53 5.48 19.70
CA ILE A 119 2.02 5.99 18.43
C ILE A 119 1.12 5.41 17.35
N ALA A 120 0.61 6.26 16.46
CA ALA A 120 -0.11 5.85 15.27
C ALA A 120 0.68 6.28 14.04
N VAL A 121 0.89 5.35 13.12
CA VAL A 121 1.51 5.60 11.82
C VAL A 121 0.44 5.39 10.76
N GLU A 122 0.27 6.35 9.89
CA GLU A 122 -0.71 6.32 8.81
C GLU A 122 -0.03 6.62 7.47
N TYR A 123 -0.39 5.84 6.46
CA TYR A 123 0.06 6.03 5.08
C TYR A 123 -1.11 5.88 4.10
N PRO A 124 -1.39 6.88 3.25
CA PRO A 124 -2.47 6.82 2.27
C PRO A 124 -2.06 5.96 1.07
N PHE A 125 -2.45 4.69 1.06
CA PHE A 125 -2.20 3.83 -0.10
C PHE A 125 -3.23 4.09 -1.21
N SER A 126 -2.75 4.36 -2.42
CA SER A 126 -3.59 4.48 -3.62
C SER A 126 -3.42 3.30 -4.58
N PHE A 127 -4.56 2.74 -4.99
CA PHE A 127 -4.64 1.71 -6.03
C PHE A 127 -4.60 2.39 -7.41
N ALA A 128 -3.78 1.89 -8.33
CA ALA A 128 -3.70 2.46 -9.68
C ALA A 128 -4.92 2.09 -10.53
N VAL A 129 -5.60 0.99 -10.19
CA VAL A 129 -6.81 0.52 -10.87
C VAL A 129 -8.02 0.52 -9.93
N PRO A 130 -9.17 1.09 -10.34
CA PRO A 130 -10.36 1.22 -9.49
C PRO A 130 -11.21 -0.06 -9.47
N PHE A 131 -10.61 -1.25 -9.33
CA PHE A 131 -11.36 -2.51 -9.32
C PHE A 131 -12.34 -2.63 -8.12
N PHE A 132 -12.06 -1.93 -7.00
CA PHE A 132 -12.79 -2.09 -5.74
C PHE A 132 -13.54 -0.82 -5.26
N GLY A 133 -13.84 0.11 -6.17
CA GLY A 133 -14.72 1.27 -5.91
C GLY A 133 -14.09 2.45 -5.16
N THR A 134 -13.05 2.23 -4.33
CA THR A 134 -12.26 3.31 -3.71
C THR A 134 -10.81 3.24 -4.19
N THR A 135 -10.30 4.33 -4.76
CA THR A 135 -8.91 4.43 -5.26
C THR A 135 -7.89 4.65 -4.15
N SER A 136 -8.32 5.05 -2.95
CA SER A 136 -7.43 5.27 -1.80
C SER A 136 -7.95 4.56 -0.56
N ARG A 137 -7.04 3.88 0.14
CA ARG A 137 -7.27 3.22 1.43
C ARG A 137 -6.09 3.53 2.34
N PRO A 138 -6.29 4.28 3.44
CA PRO A 138 -5.23 4.50 4.40
C PRO A 138 -4.86 3.17 5.07
N VAL A 139 -3.56 2.95 5.21
CA VAL A 139 -2.98 1.89 6.01
C VAL A 139 -2.52 2.54 7.30
N SER A 140 -3.14 2.14 8.41
CA SER A 140 -2.79 2.65 9.73
C SER A 140 -2.34 1.53 10.66
N GLU A 141 -1.32 1.82 11.45
CA GLU A 141 -0.83 0.92 12.48
C GLU A 141 -0.61 1.67 13.78
N THR A 142 -1.00 1.06 14.90
CA THR A 142 -0.83 1.64 16.23
C THR A 142 0.10 0.78 17.06
N ALA A 143 1.06 1.42 17.70
CA ALA A 143 2.06 0.80 18.55
C ALA A 143 2.21 1.56 19.87
N ARG A 144 2.81 0.93 20.88
CA ARG A 144 3.03 1.54 22.19
C ARG A 144 4.50 1.50 22.55
N ALA A 145 5.04 2.66 22.95
CA ALA A 145 6.37 2.79 23.53
C ALA A 145 6.26 2.82 25.05
N VAL A 146 7.20 2.16 25.73
CA VAL A 146 7.30 2.11 27.19
C VAL A 146 8.75 2.35 27.60
N PHE A 147 8.98 3.25 28.54
CA PHE A 147 10.30 3.57 29.08
C PHE A 147 10.22 4.02 30.55
N HIS A 148 11.34 4.00 31.25
CA HIS A 148 11.50 4.38 32.66
C HIS A 148 12.81 5.14 32.85
#